data_AF-A0A847LTC6-F1
#
_entry.id   AF-A0A847LTC6-F1
#
_cell.length_a   1.000
_cell.length_b   1.000
_cell.length_c   1.000
_cell.angle_alpha   90.00
_cell.angle_beta   90.00
_cell.angle_gamma   90.00
#
_symmetry.space_group_name_H-M   'P 1'
#
loop_
_entity.id
_entity.type
_entity.pdbx_description
1 polymer ?
#
loop_
_entity_poly.entity_id
_entity_poly.type
_entity_poly.pdbx_seq_one_letter_code
_entity_poly.pdbx_strand_id
1 'polypeptide(L)'
;MITKNKQETKNNKLRSFVICRMYAGAYISNKMGGEVINLLHDDHDNNYIYVNPYGYIAKEYDDTVEAVLLVRLLQKGCFEIVGIAKIGPNGQIVYPVGNTTKEKLVSSGKQLMTYEKKHDIRYGGIKLSDIFYGQLDGAITFKSDALLEPIKPIYITDCDHKDMKLDDKTINLDDKRFPTQSLIAYIDNMKHPHSFEEIDALIKENILWDRRTNKISDNRIIDRNFNFLNVIKKEDDELVYSNLFYYFFSKYPDILVSFANVVLDLNLSLPITIEREKENIDIWIEDKDNIVVVENKIKSGINGVSPRHNFSEHGLVQSQLSKYYHYAEKHKGNKKTSFFIFLPVYNRVDTSKYSGSQHYKKISYRDIYDFFLKIEFSKEKIDELYYTEFVKSLYKHTKDRQIDYYEDMAYRFIQRIKTIKSNKAK
;
A
#
# COMPACT_ATOMS: atom_id res chain seq x y z
N MET A 1 1.51 53.59 -34.75
CA MET A 1 0.83 53.37 -33.44
C MET A 1 0.62 51.89 -33.28
N ILE A 2 1.38 51.31 -32.35
CA ILE A 2 1.54 49.86 -32.17
C ILE A 2 0.35 49.32 -31.38
N THR A 3 -0.35 48.37 -31.98
CA THR A 3 -1.36 47.50 -31.38
C THR A 3 -0.70 46.67 -30.27
N LYS A 4 -0.88 47.06 -29.00
CA LYS A 4 -0.47 46.25 -27.85
C LYS A 4 -1.59 45.30 -27.42
N ASN A 5 -1.28 44.02 -27.57
CA ASN A 5 -1.56 42.91 -26.66
C ASN A 5 -2.97 42.79 -26.07
N LYS A 6 -3.81 42.02 -26.79
CA LYS A 6 -4.99 41.33 -26.25
C LYS A 6 -4.65 39.88 -25.83
N GLN A 7 -3.43 39.66 -25.34
CA GLN A 7 -2.87 38.34 -25.01
C GLN A 7 -2.40 38.21 -23.55
N GLU A 8 -2.81 39.14 -22.68
CA GLU A 8 -2.32 39.27 -21.30
C GLU A 8 -3.35 38.90 -20.20
N THR A 9 -4.50 38.30 -20.52
CA THR A 9 -5.58 38.08 -19.53
C THR A 9 -6.00 36.64 -19.27
N LYS A 10 -5.21 35.62 -19.67
CA LYS A 10 -5.46 34.21 -19.26
C LYS A 10 -4.62 33.71 -18.08
N ASN A 11 -3.60 34.44 -17.64
CA ASN A 11 -2.62 33.97 -16.66
C ASN A 11 -2.89 34.33 -15.18
N ASN A 12 -4.06 34.89 -14.83
CA ASN A 12 -4.29 35.45 -13.48
C ASN A 12 -5.41 34.79 -12.66
N LYS A 13 -5.93 33.62 -13.07
CA LYS A 13 -6.91 32.89 -12.27
C LYS A 13 -6.18 31.99 -11.27
N LEU A 14 -6.56 32.06 -10.00
CA LEU A 14 -6.06 31.17 -8.96
C LEU A 14 -6.41 29.72 -9.31
N ARG A 15 -5.39 28.86 -9.34
CA ARG A 15 -5.47 27.42 -9.52
C ARG A 15 -4.73 26.77 -8.36
N SER A 16 -5.27 25.67 -7.83
CA SER A 16 -4.67 25.03 -6.66
C SER A 16 -4.75 23.51 -6.68
N PHE A 17 -3.87 22.91 -5.88
CA PHE A 17 -3.90 21.51 -5.50
C PHE A 17 -4.02 21.41 -3.99
N VAL A 18 -4.73 20.38 -3.52
CA VAL A 18 -4.84 20.07 -2.09
C VAL A 18 -3.97 18.85 -1.79
N ILE A 19 -3.06 18.96 -0.82
CA ILE A 19 -2.40 17.80 -0.22
C ILE A 19 -3.29 17.33 0.94
N CYS A 20 -3.87 16.15 0.80
CA CYS A 20 -4.70 15.49 1.81
C CYS A 20 -3.91 14.35 2.46
N ARG A 21 -3.41 14.59 3.68
CA ARG A 21 -2.66 13.59 4.46
C ARG A 21 -3.62 12.59 5.11
N MET A 22 -3.62 11.38 4.56
CA MET A 22 -4.42 10.25 5.03
C MET A 22 -3.68 9.45 6.12
N TYR A 23 -4.44 8.65 6.86
CA TYR A 23 -3.94 7.68 7.82
C TYR A 23 -3.10 8.31 8.94
N ALA A 24 -3.47 9.51 9.39
CA ALA A 24 -2.77 10.26 10.41
C ALA A 24 -3.71 10.77 11.53
N GLY A 25 -3.22 10.72 12.78
CA GLY A 25 -3.92 11.20 13.98
C GLY A 25 -4.65 10.11 14.78
N ALA A 26 -5.08 10.44 15.99
CA ALA A 26 -5.81 9.52 16.89
C ALA A 26 -7.20 9.10 16.37
N TYR A 27 -7.64 9.66 15.25
CA TYR A 27 -8.93 9.39 14.61
C TYR A 27 -9.02 8.00 13.95
N ILE A 28 -7.89 7.31 13.80
CA ILE A 28 -7.78 5.98 13.16
C ILE A 28 -8.35 4.86 14.05
N SER A 29 -8.39 5.04 15.38
CA SER A 29 -8.80 3.95 16.28
C SER A 29 -10.32 3.75 16.34
N ASN A 30 -11.14 4.81 16.29
CA ASN A 30 -12.56 4.75 16.65
C ASN A 30 -13.58 5.22 15.58
N LYS A 31 -13.14 5.82 14.45
CA LYS A 31 -14.05 6.21 13.37
C LYS A 31 -13.95 5.23 12.20
N MET A 32 -15.05 5.06 11.46
CA MET A 32 -15.17 4.18 10.29
C MET A 32 -14.17 4.52 9.17
N GLY A 33 -13.56 5.72 9.23
CA GLY A 33 -12.54 6.19 8.31
C GLY A 33 -13.15 6.70 7.02
N GLY A 34 -13.60 7.97 6.98
CA GLY A 34 -14.10 8.60 5.74
C GLY A 34 -13.06 8.60 4.62
N GLU A 35 -11.78 8.49 4.97
CA GLU A 35 -10.64 8.36 4.04
C GLU A 35 -10.72 7.13 3.14
N VAL A 36 -11.42 6.05 3.55
CA VAL A 36 -11.56 4.84 2.72
C VAL A 36 -12.24 5.13 1.38
N ILE A 37 -13.16 6.10 1.35
CA ILE A 37 -13.89 6.51 0.15
C ILE A 37 -12.96 7.11 -0.90
N ASN A 38 -11.85 7.72 -0.49
CA ASN A 38 -10.94 8.43 -1.40
C ASN A 38 -10.35 7.53 -2.49
N LEU A 39 -10.17 6.25 -2.19
CA LEU A 39 -9.61 5.24 -3.11
C LEU A 39 -10.68 4.24 -3.61
N LEU A 40 -11.96 4.55 -3.44
CA LEU A 40 -13.07 3.71 -3.88
C LEU A 40 -13.93 4.43 -4.91
N HIS A 41 -14.50 3.62 -5.79
CA HIS A 41 -15.58 4.01 -6.68
C HIS A 41 -16.89 3.53 -6.06
N ASP A 42 -17.91 4.36 -6.20
CA ASP A 42 -19.28 4.01 -5.86
C ASP A 42 -19.84 2.97 -6.86
N ASP A 43 -21.05 2.48 -6.62
CA ASP A 43 -21.67 1.47 -7.48
C ASP A 43 -21.86 1.96 -8.94
N HIS A 44 -21.88 3.28 -9.15
CA HIS A 44 -22.05 3.96 -10.44
C HIS A 44 -20.73 4.44 -11.07
N ASP A 45 -19.58 3.90 -10.66
CA ASP A 45 -18.24 4.26 -11.17
C ASP A 45 -17.79 5.70 -10.86
N ASN A 46 -18.46 6.41 -9.96
CA ASN A 46 -18.01 7.72 -9.52
C ASN A 46 -17.00 7.59 -8.38
N ASN A 47 -15.96 8.41 -8.40
CA ASN A 47 -15.05 8.55 -7.26
C ASN A 47 -15.32 9.84 -6.50
N TYR A 48 -15.36 9.71 -5.18
CA TYR A 48 -15.64 10.80 -4.25
C TYR A 48 -14.48 10.98 -3.30
N ILE A 49 -14.19 12.22 -2.93
CA ILE A 49 -13.01 12.57 -2.13
C ILE A 49 -13.44 13.29 -0.87
N TYR A 50 -13.08 12.71 0.27
CA TYR A 50 -13.08 13.33 1.57
C TYR A 50 -11.71 13.97 1.88
N VAL A 51 -11.72 15.27 2.16
CA VAL A 51 -10.50 16.00 2.58
C VAL A 51 -10.46 16.13 4.09
N ASN A 52 -9.35 15.69 4.70
CA ASN A 52 -9.16 15.76 6.14
C ASN A 52 -9.00 17.19 6.68
N PRO A 53 -9.29 17.41 7.97
CA PRO A 53 -9.91 16.48 8.93
C PRO A 53 -11.44 16.61 9.01
N TYR A 54 -12.05 17.51 8.22
CA TYR A 54 -13.45 17.91 8.41
C TYR A 54 -14.33 17.74 7.16
N GLY A 55 -13.77 17.29 6.04
CA GLY A 55 -14.52 17.10 4.79
C GLY A 55 -14.87 18.39 4.08
N TYR A 56 -14.11 19.47 4.30
CA TYR A 56 -14.21 20.73 3.57
C TYR A 56 -12.84 21.40 3.42
N ILE A 57 -12.73 22.34 2.48
CA ILE A 57 -11.53 23.15 2.25
C ILE A 57 -11.71 24.59 2.74
N ALA A 58 -10.62 25.37 2.72
CA ALA A 58 -10.64 26.79 3.03
C ALA A 58 -11.31 27.57 1.89
N LYS A 59 -12.18 28.52 2.26
CA LYS A 59 -13.01 29.32 1.35
C LYS A 59 -12.20 30.05 0.26
N GLU A 60 -10.95 30.42 0.55
CA GLU A 60 -10.07 31.08 -0.43
C GLU A 60 -9.72 30.20 -1.64
N TYR A 61 -9.89 28.88 -1.54
CA TYR A 61 -9.64 27.92 -2.62
C TYR A 61 -10.93 27.34 -3.23
N ASP A 62 -12.12 27.80 -2.84
CA ASP A 62 -13.38 27.33 -3.41
C ASP A 62 -13.34 27.44 -4.94
N ASP A 63 -13.70 26.35 -5.62
CA ASP A 63 -13.73 26.23 -7.09
C ASP A 63 -12.38 26.47 -7.81
N THR A 64 -11.26 26.45 -7.08
CA THR A 64 -9.91 26.59 -7.64
C THR A 64 -9.12 25.28 -7.69
N VAL A 65 -9.58 24.26 -6.97
CA VAL A 65 -8.87 22.98 -6.80
C VAL A 65 -9.00 22.14 -8.06
N GLU A 66 -7.87 21.82 -8.69
CA GLU A 66 -7.82 21.00 -9.91
C GLU A 66 -7.46 19.54 -9.62
N ALA A 67 -6.83 19.29 -8.48
CA ALA A 67 -6.55 17.95 -8.01
C ALA A 67 -6.37 17.89 -6.49
N VAL A 68 -6.69 16.73 -5.91
CA VAL A 68 -6.38 16.38 -4.53
C VAL A 68 -5.32 15.26 -4.54
N LEU A 69 -4.16 15.55 -3.98
CA LEU A 69 -3.09 14.59 -3.75
C LEU A 69 -3.41 13.84 -2.46
N LEU A 70 -3.73 12.57 -2.57
CA LEU A 70 -3.96 11.67 -1.47
C LEU A 70 -2.60 11.11 -1.04
N VAL A 71 -2.14 11.47 0.15
CA VAL A 71 -0.78 11.16 0.57
C VAL A 71 -0.71 10.51 1.95
N ARG A 72 0.34 9.73 2.20
CA ARG A 72 0.67 9.19 3.53
C ARG A 72 2.06 9.62 3.98
N LEU A 73 2.23 9.85 5.28
CA LEU A 73 3.53 10.20 5.86
C LEU A 73 4.47 8.98 5.87
N LEU A 74 5.57 9.11 5.11
CA LEU A 74 6.71 8.20 5.19
C LEU A 74 7.61 8.59 6.36
N GLN A 75 8.13 9.82 6.31
CA GLN A 75 8.94 10.45 7.35
C GLN A 75 8.77 11.97 7.32
N LYS A 76 9.35 12.70 8.27
CA LYS A 76 9.26 14.16 8.31
C LYS A 76 9.68 14.76 6.96
N GLY A 77 8.83 15.64 6.40
CA GLY A 77 9.06 16.29 5.11
C GLY A 77 8.93 15.39 3.89
N CYS A 78 8.50 14.14 4.05
CA CYS A 78 8.36 13.16 2.98
C CYS A 78 6.96 12.53 2.98
N PHE A 79 6.28 12.64 1.85
CA PHE A 79 5.02 11.97 1.64
C PHE A 79 5.11 10.99 0.47
N GLU A 80 4.48 9.84 0.62
CA GLU A 80 4.17 8.96 -0.51
C GLU A 80 2.79 9.33 -1.06
N ILE A 81 2.70 9.51 -2.37
CA ILE A 81 1.43 9.65 -3.08
C ILE A 81 0.81 8.28 -3.19
N VAL A 82 -0.41 8.11 -2.69
CA VAL A 82 -1.19 6.88 -2.85
C VAL A 82 -2.29 7.02 -3.90
N GLY A 83 -2.63 8.25 -4.27
CA GLY A 83 -3.50 8.54 -5.39
C GLY A 83 -3.62 10.05 -5.67
N ILE A 84 -4.04 10.40 -6.87
CA ILE A 84 -4.38 11.78 -7.23
C ILE A 84 -5.79 11.79 -7.81
N ALA A 85 -6.68 12.52 -7.16
CA ALA A 85 -8.04 12.71 -7.65
C ALA A 85 -8.12 14.01 -8.45
N LYS A 86 -8.38 13.90 -9.75
CA LYS A 86 -8.56 15.06 -10.64
C LYS A 86 -9.95 15.65 -10.44
N ILE A 87 -10.02 16.94 -10.17
CA ILE A 87 -11.27 17.64 -9.90
C ILE A 87 -11.63 18.47 -11.13
N GLY A 88 -12.77 18.13 -11.73
CA GLY A 88 -13.32 18.86 -12.87
C GLY A 88 -14.07 20.13 -12.46
N PRO A 89 -14.53 20.92 -13.45
CA PRO A 89 -15.46 22.02 -13.20
C PRO A 89 -16.70 21.54 -12.43
N ASN A 90 -17.08 22.25 -11.37
CA ASN A 90 -18.17 21.88 -10.45
C ASN A 90 -17.94 20.57 -9.66
N GLY A 91 -16.68 20.13 -9.53
CA GLY A 91 -16.33 18.96 -8.72
C GLY A 91 -16.46 19.19 -7.22
N GLN A 92 -16.45 20.43 -6.73
CA GLN A 92 -16.66 20.76 -5.31
C GLN A 92 -18.14 20.64 -4.94
N ILE A 93 -18.43 19.76 -3.97
CA ILE A 93 -19.80 19.46 -3.55
C ILE A 93 -20.22 20.33 -2.37
N VAL A 94 -19.28 20.69 -1.49
CA VAL A 94 -19.56 21.35 -0.21
C VAL A 94 -18.88 22.71 -0.09
N TYR A 95 -19.69 23.69 0.31
CA TYR A 95 -19.29 25.07 0.59
C TYR A 95 -19.68 25.39 2.03
N PRO A 96 -18.82 25.11 3.02
CA PRO A 96 -19.19 25.19 4.42
C PRO A 96 -19.58 26.62 4.82
N VAL A 97 -20.69 26.75 5.54
CA VAL A 97 -21.18 28.04 6.08
C VAL A 97 -21.14 27.98 7.60
N GLY A 98 -20.66 29.05 8.23
CA GLY A 98 -20.57 29.18 9.68
C GLY A 98 -19.20 29.69 10.13
N ASN A 99 -19.13 30.11 11.39
CA ASN A 99 -17.92 30.65 11.99
C ASN A 99 -17.15 29.59 12.78
N THR A 100 -17.86 28.59 13.30
CA THR A 100 -17.28 27.47 14.05
C THR A 100 -17.18 26.19 13.22
N THR A 101 -16.27 25.28 13.58
CA THR A 101 -16.16 23.95 12.95
C THR A 101 -17.48 23.17 13.02
N LYS A 102 -18.20 23.27 14.14
CA LYS A 102 -19.49 22.59 14.32
C LYS A 102 -20.55 23.10 13.33
N GLU A 103 -20.67 24.41 13.16
CA GLU A 103 -21.62 24.99 12.20
C GLU A 103 -21.26 24.60 10.76
N LYS A 104 -19.97 24.65 10.43
CA LYS A 104 -19.46 24.25 9.11
C LYS A 104 -19.78 22.79 8.81
N LEU A 105 -19.54 21.88 9.75
CA LEU A 105 -19.85 20.46 9.62
C LEU A 105 -21.35 20.21 9.37
N VAL A 106 -22.22 20.86 10.15
CA VAL A 106 -23.67 20.74 9.99
C VAL A 106 -24.14 21.30 8.64
N SER A 107 -23.57 22.43 8.19
CA SER A 107 -23.86 23.00 6.87
C SER A 107 -23.43 22.06 5.75
N SER A 108 -22.23 21.50 5.85
CA SER A 108 -21.72 20.51 4.90
C SER A 108 -22.59 19.26 4.86
N GLY A 109 -23.00 18.73 6.01
CA GLY A 109 -23.91 17.58 6.08
C GLY A 109 -25.24 17.81 5.36
N LYS A 110 -25.85 18.99 5.52
CA LYS A 110 -27.10 19.35 4.80
C LYS A 110 -26.92 19.39 3.28
N GLN A 111 -25.80 19.95 2.81
CA GLN A 111 -25.47 20.00 1.38
C GLN A 111 -25.26 18.59 0.83
N LEU A 112 -24.52 17.74 1.55
CA LEU A 112 -24.27 16.35 1.16
C LEU A 112 -25.54 15.50 1.14
N MET A 113 -26.43 15.65 2.12
CA MET A 113 -27.73 14.97 2.12
C MET A 113 -28.59 15.37 0.91
N THR A 114 -28.49 16.63 0.47
CA THR A 114 -29.21 17.11 -0.74
C THR A 114 -28.58 16.54 -2.00
N TYR A 115 -27.25 16.54 -2.07
CA TYR A 115 -26.49 16.00 -3.19
C TYR A 115 -26.69 14.48 -3.35
N GLU A 116 -26.58 13.71 -2.26
CA GLU A 116 -26.80 12.27 -2.28
C GLU A 116 -28.22 11.90 -2.75
N LYS A 117 -29.25 12.63 -2.29
CA LYS A 117 -30.64 12.39 -2.76
C LYS A 117 -30.79 12.54 -4.27
N LYS A 118 -30.03 13.45 -4.88
CA LYS A 118 -30.06 13.71 -6.32
C LYS A 118 -29.22 12.70 -7.12
N HIS A 119 -28.11 12.25 -6.56
CA HIS A 119 -27.10 11.47 -7.28
C HIS A 119 -27.02 9.98 -6.89
N ASP A 120 -27.78 9.55 -5.88
CA ASP A 120 -27.87 8.16 -5.38
C ASP A 120 -26.50 7.51 -5.13
N ILE A 121 -25.71 8.08 -4.21
CA ILE A 121 -24.36 7.57 -3.90
C ILE A 121 -24.46 6.27 -3.12
N ARG A 122 -23.89 5.18 -3.65
CA ARG A 122 -23.96 3.85 -3.04
C ARG A 122 -22.65 3.10 -3.07
N TYR A 123 -22.43 2.29 -2.04
CA TYR A 123 -21.33 1.34 -1.98
C TYR A 123 -21.84 -0.04 -1.62
N GLY A 124 -21.62 -1.01 -2.50
CA GLY A 124 -22.07 -2.38 -2.34
C GLY A 124 -23.60 -2.47 -2.19
N GLY A 125 -24.36 -1.61 -2.85
CA GLY A 125 -25.82 -1.52 -2.83
C GLY A 125 -26.41 -0.68 -1.70
N ILE A 126 -25.58 -0.19 -0.77
CA ILE A 126 -26.04 0.59 0.40
C ILE A 126 -25.76 2.07 0.19
N LYS A 127 -26.77 2.92 0.47
CA LYS A 127 -26.64 4.38 0.39
C LYS A 127 -25.58 4.91 1.35
N LEU A 128 -24.88 5.97 0.94
CA LEU A 128 -23.88 6.62 1.79
C LEU A 128 -24.47 7.08 3.12
N SER A 129 -25.66 7.68 3.14
CA SER A 129 -26.36 8.07 4.37
C SER A 129 -26.53 6.89 5.31
N ASP A 130 -26.89 5.71 4.80
CA ASP A 130 -27.14 4.53 5.62
C ASP A 130 -25.83 4.03 6.25
N ILE A 131 -24.73 4.07 5.48
CA ILE A 131 -23.40 3.70 5.96
C ILE A 131 -23.00 4.58 7.14
N PHE A 132 -23.26 5.88 7.03
CA PHE A 132 -22.96 6.92 8.03
C PHE A 132 -24.12 7.24 8.99
N TYR A 133 -25.09 6.34 9.15
CA TYR A 133 -26.22 6.49 10.08
C TYR A 133 -26.99 7.82 9.97
N GLY A 134 -27.14 8.33 8.76
CA GLY A 134 -27.86 9.56 8.44
C GLY A 134 -27.10 10.86 8.72
N GLN A 135 -25.83 10.78 9.16
CA GLN A 135 -24.99 11.95 9.42
C GLN A 135 -23.83 12.00 8.42
N LEU A 136 -23.98 12.84 7.39
CA LEU A 136 -22.95 13.05 6.37
C LEU A 136 -22.00 14.20 6.69
N ASP A 137 -21.95 14.67 7.94
CA ASP A 137 -21.11 15.79 8.38
C ASP A 137 -19.63 15.50 8.07
N GLY A 138 -19.12 16.11 7.01
CA GLY A 138 -17.75 15.90 6.54
C GLY A 138 -17.50 14.51 5.94
N ALA A 139 -18.49 13.90 5.26
CA ALA A 139 -18.31 12.58 4.64
C ALA A 139 -17.62 12.63 3.27
N ILE A 140 -17.87 13.67 2.46
CA ILE A 140 -17.31 13.88 1.12
C ILE A 140 -17.09 15.39 0.91
N THR A 141 -16.05 15.74 0.17
CA THR A 141 -15.70 17.12 -0.22
C THR A 141 -15.88 17.35 -1.73
N PHE A 142 -15.36 16.44 -2.55
CA PHE A 142 -15.39 16.54 -4.00
C PHE A 142 -15.96 15.29 -4.67
N LYS A 143 -16.47 15.46 -5.88
CA LYS A 143 -16.55 14.42 -6.91
C LYS A 143 -15.34 14.60 -7.83
N SER A 144 -14.60 13.53 -8.10
CA SER A 144 -13.49 13.56 -9.04
C SER A 144 -13.94 13.10 -10.44
N ASP A 145 -13.24 13.59 -11.46
CA ASP A 145 -13.38 13.13 -12.85
C ASP A 145 -12.58 11.85 -13.10
N ALA A 146 -11.48 11.68 -12.36
CA ALA A 146 -10.61 10.52 -12.43
C ALA A 146 -9.81 10.37 -11.14
N LEU A 147 -9.60 9.12 -10.74
CA LEU A 147 -8.62 8.73 -9.74
C LEU A 147 -7.40 8.15 -10.45
N LEU A 148 -6.22 8.72 -10.19
CA LEU A 148 -4.94 8.23 -10.67
C LEU A 148 -4.22 7.51 -9.54
N GLU A 149 -3.97 6.22 -9.71
CA GLU A 149 -3.21 5.43 -8.74
C GLU A 149 -1.79 5.16 -9.26
N PRO A 150 -0.74 5.32 -8.44
CA PRO A 150 0.63 5.13 -8.91
C PRO A 150 0.93 3.66 -9.20
N ILE A 151 1.46 3.34 -10.39
CA ILE A 151 1.88 1.97 -10.76
C ILE A 151 3.07 1.52 -9.90
N LYS A 152 4.05 2.40 -9.72
CA LYS A 152 5.20 2.26 -8.80
C LYS A 152 5.15 3.38 -7.76
N PRO A 153 5.77 3.21 -6.57
CA PRO A 153 5.78 4.25 -5.55
C PRO A 153 6.24 5.61 -6.10
N ILE A 154 5.58 6.69 -5.67
CA ILE A 154 5.93 8.07 -6.01
C ILE A 154 5.95 8.88 -4.72
N TYR A 155 7.02 9.66 -4.54
CA TYR A 155 7.25 10.44 -3.34
C TYR A 155 7.31 11.94 -3.66
N ILE A 156 6.82 12.75 -2.72
CA ILE A 156 7.00 14.21 -2.73
C ILE A 156 7.70 14.65 -1.45
N THR A 157 8.59 15.64 -1.60
CA THR A 157 9.41 16.16 -0.51
C THR A 157 9.24 17.66 -0.41
N ASP A 158 9.37 18.22 0.79
CA ASP A 158 9.26 19.67 0.98
C ASP A 158 10.60 20.40 0.80
N CYS A 159 10.55 21.74 0.83
CA CYS A 159 11.69 22.62 0.61
C CYS A 159 12.94 22.33 1.47
N ASP A 160 12.79 21.76 2.67
CA ASP A 160 13.95 21.47 3.54
C ASP A 160 14.51 20.05 3.35
N HIS A 161 13.88 19.21 2.53
CA HIS A 161 14.23 17.80 2.37
C HIS A 161 14.58 17.45 0.91
N LYS A 162 15.14 18.40 0.17
CA LYS A 162 15.58 18.25 -1.23
C LYS A 162 16.63 17.15 -1.44
N ASP A 163 17.46 16.88 -0.43
CA ASP A 163 18.58 15.93 -0.54
C ASP A 163 18.17 14.47 -0.29
N MET A 164 16.89 14.24 0.04
CA MET A 164 16.37 12.90 0.31
C MET A 164 16.27 12.10 -0.99
N LYS A 165 17.00 10.99 -1.06
CA LYS A 165 16.97 10.06 -2.17
C LYS A 165 16.23 8.80 -1.77
N LEU A 166 15.19 8.47 -2.53
CA LEU A 166 14.49 7.19 -2.47
C LEU A 166 14.71 6.47 -3.80
N ASP A 167 14.62 5.14 -3.79
CA ASP A 167 14.91 4.33 -4.97
C ASP A 167 13.89 4.54 -6.10
N ASP A 168 12.64 4.92 -5.77
CA ASP A 168 11.59 5.27 -6.73
C ASP A 168 11.48 6.78 -7.00
N LYS A 169 10.60 7.15 -7.94
CA LYS A 169 10.40 8.54 -8.39
C LYS A 169 10.09 9.46 -7.21
N THR A 170 10.92 10.49 -7.05
CA THR A 170 10.82 11.49 -5.98
C THR A 170 10.82 12.89 -6.59
N ILE A 171 9.86 13.73 -6.17
CA ILE A 171 9.72 15.12 -6.63
C ILE A 171 9.89 16.06 -5.44
N ASN A 172 10.75 17.06 -5.57
CA ASN A 172 10.91 18.08 -4.55
C ASN A 172 10.00 19.28 -4.83
N LEU A 173 9.22 19.66 -3.83
CA LEU A 173 8.37 20.85 -3.82
C LEU A 173 9.15 21.97 -3.12
N ASP A 174 10.07 22.58 -3.87
CA ASP A 174 11.16 23.43 -3.36
C ASP A 174 10.70 24.77 -2.79
N ASP A 175 9.55 25.28 -3.21
CA ASP A 175 8.88 26.47 -2.66
C ASP A 175 7.73 26.13 -1.69
N LYS A 176 7.56 24.85 -1.31
CA LYS A 176 6.53 24.40 -0.36
C LYS A 176 7.13 23.76 0.90
N ARG A 177 6.74 24.28 2.06
CA ARG A 177 6.95 23.61 3.36
C ARG A 177 5.74 22.78 3.78
N PHE A 178 5.96 21.53 4.19
CA PHE A 178 4.86 20.69 4.71
C PHE A 178 4.53 21.00 6.17
N PRO A 179 3.24 21.08 6.53
CA PRO A 179 2.84 21.31 7.91
C PRO A 179 3.08 20.06 8.78
N THR A 180 3.57 20.26 10.00
CA THR A 180 3.84 19.15 10.95
C THR A 180 2.56 18.48 11.45
N GLN A 181 1.56 19.30 11.83
CA GLN A 181 0.34 18.85 12.51
C GLN A 181 -0.90 18.84 11.61
N SER A 182 -0.97 19.74 10.62
CA SER A 182 -2.13 19.81 9.73
C SER A 182 -2.23 18.56 8.87
N LEU A 183 -3.46 18.08 8.66
CA LEU A 183 -3.74 16.99 7.71
C LEU A 183 -4.04 17.51 6.30
N ILE A 184 -4.06 18.82 6.12
CA ILE A 184 -4.32 19.49 4.85
C ILE A 184 -3.27 20.56 4.58
N ALA A 185 -2.83 20.64 3.33
CA ALA A 185 -2.03 21.75 2.81
C ALA A 185 -2.47 22.12 1.40
N TYR A 186 -2.12 23.32 0.95
CA TYR A 186 -2.45 23.84 -0.38
C TYR A 186 -1.18 24.18 -1.13
N ILE A 187 -1.17 23.87 -2.42
CA ILE A 187 -0.19 24.35 -3.41
C ILE A 187 -1.00 25.18 -4.40
N ASP A 188 -0.57 26.39 -4.70
CA ASP A 188 -1.28 27.26 -5.62
C ASP A 188 -0.31 28.01 -6.52
N ASN A 189 -0.76 28.32 -7.74
CA ASN A 189 0.07 28.91 -8.77
C ASN A 189 0.58 30.34 -8.45
N MET A 190 0.10 30.97 -7.38
CA MET A 190 0.50 32.32 -6.99
C MET A 190 1.55 32.31 -5.87
N LYS A 191 1.36 31.49 -4.83
CA LYS A 191 2.27 31.39 -3.67
C LYS A 191 3.34 30.31 -3.83
N HIS A 192 3.08 29.29 -4.66
CA HIS A 192 3.92 28.12 -4.83
C HIS A 192 4.07 27.77 -6.33
N PRO A 193 4.50 28.73 -7.18
CA PRO A 193 4.49 28.55 -8.64
C PRO A 193 5.32 27.33 -9.10
N HIS A 194 6.46 27.07 -8.48
CA HIS A 194 7.36 26.01 -8.92
C HIS A 194 6.84 24.63 -8.49
N SER A 195 6.42 24.48 -7.22
CA SER A 195 5.73 23.25 -6.77
C SER A 195 4.44 22.99 -7.55
N PHE A 196 3.71 24.04 -7.95
CA PHE A 196 2.51 23.89 -8.76
C PHE A 196 2.82 23.30 -10.13
N GLU A 197 3.85 23.81 -10.81
CA GLU A 197 4.30 23.30 -12.12
C GLU A 197 4.78 21.85 -12.05
N GLU A 198 5.55 21.49 -11.01
CA GLU A 198 6.02 20.11 -10.78
C GLU A 198 4.85 19.11 -10.63
N ILE A 199 3.83 19.47 -9.83
CA ILE A 199 2.65 18.62 -9.66
C ILE A 199 1.80 18.56 -10.94
N ASP A 200 1.63 19.68 -11.64
CA ASP A 200 0.90 19.71 -12.92
C ASP A 200 1.59 18.85 -14.00
N ALA A 201 2.92 18.86 -14.04
CA ALA A 201 3.71 17.99 -14.92
C ALA A 201 3.56 16.51 -14.53
N LEU A 202 3.69 16.19 -13.24
CA LEU A 202 3.53 14.84 -12.70
C LEU A 202 2.17 14.21 -13.08
N ILE A 203 1.08 14.96 -12.95
CA ILE A 203 -0.28 14.48 -13.28
C ILE A 203 -0.44 14.15 -14.78
N LYS A 204 0.34 14.82 -15.65
CA LYS A 204 0.29 14.62 -17.11
C LYS A 204 1.11 13.42 -17.60
N GLU A 205 2.00 12.87 -16.78
CA GLU A 205 2.80 11.68 -17.09
C GLU A 205 1.94 10.39 -17.05
N ASN A 206 1.14 10.13 -18.09
CA ASN A 206 0.17 9.02 -18.13
C ASN A 206 0.78 7.63 -17.85
N ILE A 207 2.06 7.40 -18.14
CA ILE A 207 2.73 6.10 -17.92
C ILE A 207 2.92 5.75 -16.44
N LEU A 208 2.75 6.72 -15.52
CA LEU A 208 2.90 6.50 -14.09
C LEU A 208 1.62 5.99 -13.41
N TRP A 209 0.48 6.11 -14.11
CA TRP A 209 -0.83 6.03 -13.49
C TRP A 209 -1.64 4.83 -13.99
N ASP A 210 -2.15 4.09 -13.03
CA ASP A 210 -3.25 3.15 -13.18
C ASP A 210 -4.58 3.90 -12.99
N ARG A 211 -5.59 3.51 -13.77
CA ARG A 211 -6.93 4.12 -13.79
C ARG A 211 -8.03 3.09 -13.55
N ARG A 212 -7.69 1.95 -12.96
CA ARG A 212 -8.64 0.90 -12.64
C ARG A 212 -9.73 1.41 -11.69
N THR A 213 -10.91 0.84 -11.88
CA THR A 213 -12.03 1.05 -10.97
C THR A 213 -11.89 0.10 -9.78
N ASN A 214 -11.84 0.65 -8.57
CA ASN A 214 -11.86 -0.12 -7.33
C ASN A 214 -13.25 0.00 -6.67
N LYS A 215 -14.09 -1.03 -6.80
CA LYS A 215 -15.45 -1.07 -6.24
C LYS A 215 -15.58 -2.13 -5.14
N ILE A 216 -16.67 -2.02 -4.39
CA ILE A 216 -17.09 -3.08 -3.46
C ILE A 216 -17.95 -4.09 -4.21
N SER A 217 -17.41 -5.29 -4.44
CA SER A 217 -18.15 -6.44 -5.00
C SER A 217 -18.14 -7.59 -4.00
N ASP A 218 -19.27 -8.28 -3.83
CA ASP A 218 -19.42 -9.41 -2.91
C ASP A 218 -18.90 -9.17 -1.49
N ASN A 219 -19.03 -7.92 -1.03
CA ASN A 219 -18.52 -7.43 0.26
C ASN A 219 -16.99 -7.62 0.40
N ARG A 220 -16.26 -7.36 -0.68
CA ARG A 220 -14.80 -7.28 -0.75
C ARG A 220 -14.41 -6.03 -1.53
N ILE A 221 -13.26 -5.47 -1.20
CA ILE A 221 -12.60 -4.42 -2.00
C ILE A 221 -11.61 -5.14 -2.89
N ILE A 222 -11.77 -4.97 -4.21
CA ILE A 222 -10.94 -5.65 -5.21
C ILE A 222 -9.89 -4.64 -5.68
N ASP A 223 -8.79 -4.54 -4.95
CA ASP A 223 -7.63 -3.78 -5.44
C ASP A 223 -6.74 -4.63 -6.39
N ARG A 224 -5.68 -4.04 -6.96
CA ARG A 224 -4.83 -4.65 -8.01
C ARG A 224 -4.08 -5.87 -7.51
N ASN A 225 -3.81 -5.88 -6.20
CA ASN A 225 -3.11 -6.93 -5.51
C ASN A 225 -4.08 -7.86 -4.74
N PHE A 226 -5.40 -7.64 -4.86
CA PHE A 226 -6.38 -8.61 -4.41
C PHE A 226 -6.13 -9.93 -5.13
N ASN A 227 -5.98 -11.00 -4.35
CA ASN A 227 -5.60 -12.32 -4.85
C ASN A 227 -6.33 -13.45 -4.10
N PHE A 228 -6.17 -14.68 -4.57
CA PHE A 228 -6.81 -15.86 -3.96
C PHE A 228 -6.47 -16.05 -2.47
N LEU A 229 -5.31 -15.61 -1.95
CA LEU A 229 -5.03 -15.69 -0.51
C LEU A 229 -5.93 -14.76 0.31
N ASN A 230 -6.31 -13.60 -0.23
CA ASN A 230 -7.30 -12.73 0.40
C ASN A 230 -8.70 -13.40 0.45
N VAL A 231 -9.02 -14.20 -0.57
CA VAL A 231 -10.29 -14.95 -0.64
C VAL A 231 -10.40 -15.95 0.50
N ILE A 232 -9.32 -16.71 0.74
CA ILE A 232 -9.26 -17.77 1.76
C ILE A 232 -8.72 -17.31 3.12
N LYS A 233 -8.36 -16.03 3.26
CA LYS A 233 -7.80 -15.39 4.46
C LYS A 233 -6.48 -16.01 4.94
N LYS A 234 -5.57 -16.23 3.99
CA LYS A 234 -4.24 -16.83 4.20
C LYS A 234 -3.10 -15.92 3.76
N GLU A 235 -3.38 -14.63 3.59
CA GLU A 235 -2.43 -13.62 3.09
C GLU A 235 -1.22 -13.38 4.00
N ASP A 236 -1.23 -13.90 5.23
CA ASP A 236 -0.11 -13.78 6.17
C ASP A 236 0.34 -15.16 6.73
N ASP A 237 -0.04 -16.26 6.09
CA ASP A 237 0.26 -17.62 6.55
C ASP A 237 1.59 -18.10 5.97
N GLU A 238 2.62 -18.18 6.82
CA GLU A 238 3.99 -18.60 6.45
C GLU A 238 4.02 -19.96 5.74
N LEU A 239 3.20 -20.91 6.20
CA LEU A 239 3.14 -22.25 5.62
C LEU A 239 2.59 -22.22 4.20
N VAL A 240 1.62 -21.33 3.94
CA VAL A 240 1.04 -21.16 2.61
C VAL A 240 2.06 -20.55 1.64
N TYR A 241 2.83 -19.56 2.06
CA TYR A 241 3.90 -19.01 1.20
C TYR A 241 5.01 -20.03 0.93
N SER A 242 5.44 -20.80 1.93
CA SER A 242 6.42 -21.87 1.73
C SER A 242 5.89 -22.94 0.76
N ASN A 243 4.58 -23.20 0.74
CA ASN A 243 3.92 -24.11 -0.22
C ASN A 243 3.97 -23.53 -1.64
N LEU A 244 3.69 -22.23 -1.79
CA LEU A 244 3.70 -21.56 -3.10
C LEU A 244 5.12 -21.52 -3.68
N PHE A 245 6.13 -21.19 -2.87
CA PHE A 245 7.53 -21.28 -3.31
C PHE A 245 7.89 -22.71 -3.74
N TYR A 246 7.56 -23.71 -2.93
CA TYR A 246 7.79 -25.12 -3.28
C TYR A 246 7.12 -25.49 -4.60
N TYR A 247 5.86 -25.12 -4.80
CA TYR A 247 5.11 -25.45 -6.00
C TYR A 247 5.79 -24.90 -7.26
N PHE A 248 6.08 -23.60 -7.29
CA PHE A 248 6.69 -22.98 -8.48
C PHE A 248 8.12 -23.46 -8.70
N PHE A 249 8.93 -23.59 -7.65
CA PHE A 249 10.31 -24.05 -7.79
C PHE A 249 10.43 -25.53 -8.16
N SER A 250 9.51 -26.39 -7.69
CA SER A 250 9.50 -27.81 -8.05
C SER A 250 9.05 -28.02 -9.50
N LYS A 251 7.99 -27.30 -9.91
CA LYS A 251 7.43 -27.42 -11.27
C LYS A 251 8.29 -26.71 -12.32
N TYR A 252 8.96 -25.63 -11.93
CA TYR A 252 9.81 -24.80 -12.80
C TYR A 252 11.21 -24.60 -12.21
N PRO A 253 12.10 -25.62 -12.28
CA PRO A 253 13.44 -25.54 -11.74
C PRO A 253 14.33 -24.47 -12.38
N ASP A 254 14.03 -24.07 -13.62
CA ASP A 254 14.66 -22.93 -14.31
C ASP A 254 14.46 -21.62 -13.55
N ILE A 255 13.24 -21.40 -13.01
CA ILE A 255 12.94 -20.25 -12.17
C ILE A 255 13.70 -20.33 -10.85
N LEU A 256 13.81 -21.51 -10.24
CA LEU A 256 14.61 -21.70 -9.03
C LEU A 256 16.09 -21.37 -9.25
N VAL A 257 16.69 -21.85 -10.35
CA VAL A 257 18.09 -21.55 -10.69
C VAL A 257 18.28 -20.04 -10.88
N SER A 258 17.37 -19.39 -11.61
CA SER A 258 17.41 -17.94 -11.80
C SER A 258 17.23 -17.17 -10.50
N PHE A 259 16.28 -17.58 -9.65
CA PHE A 259 16.04 -17.00 -8.34
C PHE A 259 17.27 -17.12 -7.43
N ALA A 260 17.89 -18.31 -7.38
CA ALA A 260 19.10 -18.54 -6.60
C ALA A 260 20.24 -17.63 -7.06
N ASN A 261 20.42 -17.46 -8.38
CA ASN A 261 21.45 -16.59 -8.91
C ASN A 261 21.19 -15.11 -8.61
N VAL A 262 19.98 -14.61 -8.89
CA VAL A 262 19.65 -13.18 -8.81
C VAL A 262 19.41 -12.70 -7.38
N VAL A 263 18.69 -13.49 -6.57
CA VAL A 263 18.24 -13.08 -5.23
C VAL A 263 19.16 -13.63 -4.13
N LEU A 264 19.60 -14.89 -4.27
CA LEU A 264 20.40 -15.54 -3.23
C LEU A 264 21.92 -15.38 -3.43
N ASP A 265 22.35 -15.01 -4.63
CA ASP A 265 23.76 -14.97 -5.07
C ASP A 265 24.41 -16.37 -5.03
N LEU A 266 23.69 -17.37 -5.56
CA LEU A 266 24.10 -18.77 -5.60
C LEU A 266 23.98 -19.36 -7.00
N ASN A 267 24.95 -20.21 -7.35
CA ASN A 267 24.92 -20.97 -8.59
C ASN A 267 24.45 -22.40 -8.31
N LEU A 268 23.16 -22.65 -8.59
CA LEU A 268 22.57 -23.99 -8.52
C LEU A 268 22.62 -24.67 -9.89
N SER A 269 22.81 -25.99 -9.89
CA SER A 269 22.86 -26.82 -11.10
C SER A 269 21.82 -27.93 -11.04
N LEU A 270 21.14 -28.19 -12.16
CA LEU A 270 20.24 -29.35 -12.26
C LEU A 270 21.02 -30.67 -12.24
N PRO A 271 20.43 -31.76 -11.71
CA PRO A 271 19.11 -31.84 -11.07
C PRO A 271 19.11 -31.23 -9.66
N ILE A 272 18.00 -30.58 -9.30
CA ILE A 272 17.78 -29.98 -7.97
C ILE A 272 16.65 -30.73 -7.29
N THR A 273 16.84 -31.08 -6.02
CA THR A 273 15.81 -31.54 -5.11
C THR A 273 15.34 -30.38 -4.25
N ILE A 274 14.03 -30.23 -4.10
CA ILE A 274 13.42 -29.31 -3.16
C ILE A 274 12.44 -30.06 -2.27
N GLU A 275 12.47 -29.80 -0.98
CA GLU A 275 11.63 -30.43 0.04
C GLU A 275 11.10 -29.36 0.98
N ARG A 276 9.90 -29.58 1.53
CA ARG A 276 9.38 -28.75 2.63
C ARG A 276 9.31 -29.56 3.92
N GLU A 277 9.38 -28.84 5.03
CA GLU A 277 9.19 -29.37 6.38
C GLU A 277 10.17 -30.51 6.74
N LYS A 278 11.27 -30.64 5.99
CA LYS A 278 12.36 -31.57 6.25
C LYS A 278 13.03 -31.17 7.57
N GLU A 279 12.84 -31.98 8.61
CA GLU A 279 13.26 -31.63 9.99
C GLU A 279 12.68 -30.31 10.53
N ASN A 280 11.48 -29.95 10.06
CA ASN A 280 10.79 -28.68 10.31
C ASN A 280 11.38 -27.46 9.59
N ILE A 281 12.34 -27.64 8.69
CA ILE A 281 12.86 -26.56 7.83
C ILE A 281 11.78 -26.18 6.81
N ASP A 282 11.46 -24.89 6.71
CA ASP A 282 10.38 -24.43 5.82
C ASP A 282 10.63 -24.85 4.35
N ILE A 283 11.83 -24.61 3.84
CA ILE A 283 12.26 -25.04 2.49
C ILE A 283 13.72 -25.51 2.53
N TRP A 284 13.96 -26.73 2.06
CA TRP A 284 15.27 -27.34 1.83
C TRP A 284 15.50 -27.52 0.33
N ILE A 285 16.60 -27.00 -0.19
CA ILE A 285 16.98 -27.14 -1.61
C ILE A 285 18.37 -27.76 -1.68
N GLU A 286 18.57 -28.73 -2.57
CA GLU A 286 19.81 -29.47 -2.68
C GLU A 286 20.13 -29.81 -4.12
N ASP A 287 21.35 -29.51 -4.55
CA ASP A 287 21.93 -30.02 -5.79
C ASP A 287 23.19 -30.86 -5.50
N LYS A 288 24.00 -31.13 -6.53
CA LYS A 288 25.24 -31.90 -6.36
C LYS A 288 26.29 -31.19 -5.48
N ASP A 289 26.32 -29.86 -5.46
CA ASP A 289 27.39 -29.05 -4.88
C ASP A 289 26.92 -28.22 -3.67
N ASN A 290 25.61 -28.04 -3.50
CA ASN A 290 25.01 -27.07 -2.59
C ASN A 290 23.85 -27.68 -1.78
N ILE A 291 23.71 -27.21 -0.54
CA ILE A 291 22.52 -27.31 0.30
C ILE A 291 22.11 -25.89 0.67
N VAL A 292 20.86 -25.55 0.40
CA VAL A 292 20.27 -24.25 0.70
C VAL A 292 19.11 -24.44 1.67
N VAL A 293 19.21 -23.79 2.81
CA VAL A 293 18.22 -23.83 3.89
C VAL A 293 17.53 -22.46 3.94
N VAL A 294 16.21 -22.45 3.80
CA VAL A 294 15.42 -21.23 3.85
C VAL A 294 14.41 -21.35 4.99
N GLU A 295 14.43 -20.33 5.86
CA GLU A 295 13.40 -20.09 6.87
C GLU A 295 12.50 -18.95 6.39
N ASN A 296 11.19 -19.16 6.35
CA ASN A 296 10.22 -18.18 5.90
C ASN A 296 9.48 -17.55 7.08
N LYS A 297 9.53 -16.22 7.22
CA LYS A 297 8.96 -15.53 8.39
C LYS A 297 8.18 -14.29 7.98
N ILE A 298 6.87 -14.31 8.16
CA ILE A 298 5.93 -13.24 7.78
C ILE A 298 5.30 -12.57 9.01
N LYS A 299 4.81 -13.38 9.94
CA LYS A 299 4.05 -12.92 11.12
C LYS A 299 4.71 -13.34 12.42
N SER A 300 5.24 -14.55 12.47
CA SER A 300 5.81 -15.13 13.67
C SER A 300 7.23 -14.61 13.89
N GLY A 301 7.61 -14.43 15.15
CA GLY A 301 9.03 -14.38 15.51
C GLY A 301 9.70 -15.72 15.22
N ILE A 302 11.02 -15.80 15.34
CA ILE A 302 11.73 -17.09 15.21
C ILE A 302 11.32 -17.99 16.41
N ASN A 303 10.75 -19.17 16.13
CA ASN A 303 10.26 -20.08 17.18
C ASN A 303 11.41 -20.76 17.94
N GLY A 304 11.17 -21.08 19.22
CA GLY A 304 12.13 -21.71 20.14
C GLY A 304 11.88 -21.47 21.64
N VAL A 305 10.73 -20.93 22.04
CA VAL A 305 10.49 -20.49 23.43
C VAL A 305 9.70 -21.53 24.22
N SER A 306 10.38 -22.28 25.09
CA SER A 306 9.78 -22.68 26.37
C SER A 306 9.82 -21.46 27.30
N PRO A 307 8.82 -21.23 28.18
CA PRO A 307 8.88 -20.19 29.22
C PRO A 307 10.10 -20.31 30.16
N ARG A 308 10.82 -21.44 30.11
CA ARG A 308 12.13 -21.62 30.72
C ARG A 308 13.20 -21.35 29.66
N HIS A 309 13.80 -20.16 29.71
CA HIS A 309 14.86 -19.75 28.80
C HIS A 309 16.09 -20.67 28.91
N ASN A 310 16.24 -21.59 27.96
CA ASN A 310 17.51 -22.26 27.72
C ASN A 310 18.37 -21.32 26.86
N PHE A 311 19.26 -20.57 27.51
CA PHE A 311 20.29 -19.81 26.83
C PHE A 311 21.37 -20.78 26.32
N SER A 312 21.97 -20.49 25.16
CA SER A 312 23.19 -21.17 24.75
C SER A 312 24.37 -20.72 25.62
N GLU A 313 25.53 -21.39 25.52
CA GLU A 313 26.77 -21.07 26.27
C GLU A 313 27.28 -19.61 26.10
N HIS A 314 26.67 -18.83 25.21
CA HIS A 314 27.01 -17.43 24.91
C HIS A 314 25.89 -16.44 25.26
N GLY A 315 24.85 -16.85 26.00
CA GLY A 315 23.75 -15.98 26.42
C GLY A 315 22.72 -15.67 25.31
N LEU A 316 22.82 -16.32 24.15
CA LEU A 316 21.83 -16.21 23.07
C LEU A 316 20.64 -17.14 23.30
N VAL A 317 19.46 -16.76 22.82
CA VAL A 317 18.26 -17.60 22.91
C VAL A 317 18.42 -18.79 21.97
N GLN A 318 18.31 -20.02 22.50
CA GLN A 318 18.30 -21.22 21.66
C GLN A 318 17.12 -21.15 20.68
N SER A 319 17.38 -21.37 19.40
CA SER A 319 16.41 -21.14 18.34
C SER A 319 16.38 -22.27 17.32
N GLN A 320 15.29 -22.36 16.56
CA GLN A 320 15.21 -23.26 15.41
C GLN A 320 16.35 -23.05 14.39
N LEU A 321 16.89 -21.83 14.26
CA LEU A 321 17.97 -21.53 13.30
C LEU A 321 19.24 -22.33 13.60
N SER A 322 19.60 -22.49 14.88
CA SER A 322 20.75 -23.30 15.26
C SER A 322 20.48 -24.79 15.03
N LYS A 323 19.25 -25.27 15.31
CA LYS A 323 18.87 -26.67 14.99
C LYS A 323 19.09 -26.97 13.50
N TYR A 324 18.58 -26.10 12.63
CA TYR A 324 18.68 -26.28 11.17
C TYR A 324 20.11 -26.16 10.67
N TYR A 325 20.90 -25.23 11.22
CA TYR A 325 22.33 -25.11 10.93
C TYR A 325 23.07 -26.42 11.24
N HIS A 326 22.95 -26.94 12.47
CA HIS A 326 23.64 -28.17 12.86
C HIS A 326 23.17 -29.39 12.05
N TYR A 327 21.88 -29.46 11.72
CA TYR A 327 21.36 -30.52 10.88
C TYR A 327 21.98 -30.48 9.47
N ALA A 328 21.98 -29.30 8.82
CA ALA A 328 22.56 -29.14 7.49
C ALA A 328 24.07 -29.40 7.48
N GLU A 329 24.81 -28.89 8.47
CA GLU A 329 26.25 -29.13 8.60
C GLU A 329 26.59 -30.61 8.80
N LYS A 330 25.74 -31.35 9.49
CA LYS A 330 25.89 -32.81 9.65
C LYS A 330 25.56 -33.56 8.35
N HIS A 331 24.63 -33.06 7.56
CA HIS A 331 24.15 -33.70 6.32
C HIS A 331 25.01 -33.36 5.09
N LYS A 332 25.80 -32.29 5.11
CA LYS A 332 26.40 -31.70 3.89
C LYS A 332 27.36 -32.58 3.12
N GLY A 333 28.08 -33.50 3.78
CA GLY A 333 29.19 -34.20 3.14
C GLY A 333 30.21 -33.21 2.52
N ASN A 334 30.34 -33.23 1.19
CA ASN A 334 31.23 -32.32 0.44
C ASN A 334 30.51 -31.06 -0.10
N LYS A 335 29.21 -30.89 0.17
CA LYS A 335 28.40 -29.78 -0.34
C LYS A 335 28.63 -28.51 0.48
N LYS A 336 28.44 -27.36 -0.18
CA LYS A 336 28.40 -26.04 0.47
C LYS A 336 27.02 -25.81 1.05
N THR A 337 26.95 -25.31 2.28
CA THR A 337 25.70 -24.95 2.95
C THR A 337 25.49 -23.44 2.87
N SER A 338 24.25 -23.00 2.63
CA SER A 338 23.88 -21.58 2.63
C SER A 338 22.51 -21.42 3.29
N PHE A 339 22.37 -20.40 4.13
CA PHE A 339 21.22 -20.25 5.00
C PHE A 339 20.57 -18.87 4.79
N PHE A 340 19.26 -18.85 4.63
CA PHE A 340 18.51 -17.62 4.34
C PHE A 340 17.27 -17.48 5.21
N ILE A 341 16.91 -16.25 5.55
CA ILE A 341 15.62 -15.94 6.18
C ILE A 341 14.87 -14.97 5.28
N PHE A 342 13.69 -15.38 4.82
CA PHE A 342 12.79 -14.51 4.06
C PHE A 342 11.95 -13.69 5.03
N LEU A 343 11.98 -12.36 4.89
CA LEU A 343 11.35 -11.43 5.83
C LEU A 343 10.60 -10.31 5.09
N PRO A 344 9.38 -9.95 5.50
CA PRO A 344 8.70 -8.75 5.05
C PRO A 344 9.53 -7.50 5.34
N VAL A 345 9.35 -6.44 4.54
CA VAL A 345 10.02 -5.15 4.74
C VAL A 345 9.64 -4.53 6.09
N TYR A 346 8.39 -4.68 6.50
CA TYR A 346 7.92 -4.21 7.80
C TYR A 346 8.46 -4.99 9.00
N ASN A 347 9.11 -6.13 8.77
CA ASN A 347 9.53 -7.00 9.86
C ASN A 347 10.77 -6.41 10.55
N ARG A 348 10.61 -6.07 11.84
CA ARG A 348 11.68 -5.54 12.70
C ARG A 348 12.32 -6.60 13.59
N VAL A 349 12.17 -7.89 13.29
CA VAL A 349 12.77 -8.96 14.09
C VAL A 349 14.29 -8.79 14.13
N ASP A 350 14.77 -8.49 15.33
CA ASP A 350 16.19 -8.51 15.65
C ASP A 350 16.65 -9.96 15.79
N THR A 351 17.07 -10.52 14.67
CA THR A 351 17.54 -11.91 14.59
C THR A 351 18.83 -12.15 15.39
N SER A 352 19.60 -11.09 15.71
CA SER A 352 20.92 -11.23 16.38
C SER A 352 20.82 -11.84 17.78
N LYS A 353 19.64 -11.80 18.40
CA LYS A 353 19.36 -12.36 19.72
C LYS A 353 19.24 -13.88 19.73
N TYR A 354 19.11 -14.51 18.57
CA TYR A 354 18.94 -15.96 18.43
C TYR A 354 20.26 -16.65 18.09
N SER A 355 20.51 -17.76 18.77
CA SER A 355 21.65 -18.64 18.47
C SER A 355 21.54 -19.18 17.05
N GLY A 356 22.65 -19.14 16.31
CA GLY A 356 22.75 -19.62 14.92
C GLY A 356 22.36 -18.58 13.87
N SER A 357 21.80 -17.44 14.26
CA SER A 357 21.36 -16.38 13.34
C SER A 357 22.49 -15.78 12.50
N GLN A 358 23.73 -15.78 13.01
CA GLN A 358 24.91 -15.28 12.31
C GLN A 358 25.24 -16.03 11.02
N HIS A 359 24.70 -17.24 10.85
CA HIS A 359 24.89 -18.04 9.64
C HIS A 359 23.90 -17.71 8.52
N TYR A 360 22.85 -16.92 8.82
CA TYR A 360 21.74 -16.67 7.91
C TYR A 360 21.84 -15.29 7.26
N LYS A 361 21.68 -15.24 5.94
CA LYS A 361 21.47 -14.00 5.18
C LYS A 361 19.99 -13.66 5.13
N LYS A 362 19.64 -12.41 5.45
CA LYS A 362 18.26 -11.92 5.33
C LYS A 362 17.97 -11.56 3.87
N ILE A 363 16.83 -12.00 3.37
CA ILE A 363 16.30 -11.62 2.05
C ILE A 363 14.96 -10.95 2.27
N SER A 364 14.77 -9.76 1.68
CA SER A 364 13.50 -9.07 1.80
C SER A 364 12.46 -9.67 0.86
N TYR A 365 11.21 -9.70 1.28
CA TYR A 365 10.10 -9.95 0.36
C TYR A 365 10.02 -8.91 -0.77
N ARG A 366 10.63 -7.73 -0.63
CA ARG A 366 10.81 -6.77 -1.74
C ARG A 366 11.71 -7.35 -2.84
N ASP A 367 12.87 -7.89 -2.47
CA ASP A 367 13.80 -8.52 -3.42
C ASP A 367 13.15 -9.73 -4.13
N ILE A 368 12.40 -10.52 -3.37
CA ILE A 368 11.65 -11.67 -3.89
C ILE A 368 10.57 -11.19 -4.86
N TYR A 369 9.73 -10.23 -4.45
CA TYR A 369 8.67 -9.67 -5.29
C TYR A 369 9.22 -9.09 -6.59
N ASP A 370 10.29 -8.28 -6.51
CA ASP A 370 10.90 -7.64 -7.68
C ASP A 370 11.48 -8.65 -8.67
N PHE A 371 12.00 -9.78 -8.18
CA PHE A 371 12.40 -10.89 -9.02
C PHE A 371 11.19 -11.48 -9.77
N PHE A 372 10.17 -11.93 -9.04
CA PHE A 372 9.00 -12.59 -9.64
C PHE A 372 8.23 -11.65 -10.58
N LEU A 373 8.19 -10.35 -10.29
CA LEU A 373 7.55 -9.35 -11.14
C LEU A 373 8.23 -9.18 -12.51
N LYS A 374 9.54 -9.45 -12.61
CA LYS A 374 10.32 -9.31 -13.85
C LYS A 374 10.35 -10.57 -14.71
N ILE A 375 9.94 -11.71 -14.17
CA ILE A 375 9.93 -12.96 -14.92
C ILE A 375 8.75 -12.95 -15.89
N GLU A 376 9.05 -13.11 -17.17
CA GLU A 376 8.04 -13.36 -18.19
C GLU A 376 7.60 -14.83 -18.08
N PHE A 377 6.50 -15.07 -17.36
CA PHE A 377 6.00 -16.41 -17.10
C PHE A 377 4.98 -16.81 -18.17
N SER A 378 5.44 -17.43 -19.26
CA SER A 378 4.61 -17.93 -20.37
C SER A 378 4.66 -19.46 -20.46
N LYS A 379 4.01 -20.12 -19.50
CA LYS A 379 3.95 -21.60 -19.41
C LYS A 379 2.51 -22.08 -19.66
N GLU A 380 1.99 -22.97 -18.81
CA GLU A 380 0.59 -23.42 -18.89
C GLU A 380 -0.35 -22.28 -18.46
N LYS A 381 -1.48 -22.11 -19.16
CA LYS A 381 -2.44 -21.03 -18.90
C LYS A 381 -2.95 -21.00 -17.45
N ILE A 382 -3.16 -22.17 -16.85
CA ILE A 382 -3.62 -22.25 -15.46
C ILE A 382 -2.54 -21.80 -14.47
N ASP A 383 -1.29 -22.14 -14.75
CA ASP A 383 -0.16 -21.74 -13.92
C ASP A 383 0.19 -20.28 -14.08
N GLU A 384 0.01 -19.71 -15.28
CA GLU A 384 0.16 -18.27 -15.51
C GLU A 384 -0.81 -17.45 -14.64
N LEU A 385 -2.06 -17.93 -14.51
CA LEU A 385 -3.04 -17.32 -13.61
C LEU A 385 -2.59 -17.42 -12.14
N TYR A 386 -2.21 -18.61 -11.68
CA TYR A 386 -1.78 -18.79 -10.29
C TYR A 386 -0.46 -18.08 -9.98
N TYR A 387 0.44 -17.98 -10.96
CA TYR A 387 1.68 -17.22 -10.86
C TYR A 387 1.38 -15.74 -10.66
N THR A 388 0.53 -15.17 -11.53
CA THR A 388 0.12 -13.76 -11.42
C THR A 388 -0.49 -13.46 -10.05
N GLU A 389 -1.36 -14.35 -9.55
CA GLU A 389 -1.98 -14.17 -8.25
C GLU A 389 -1.00 -14.35 -7.07
N PHE A 390 -0.03 -15.26 -7.20
CA PHE A 390 1.06 -15.41 -6.23
C PHE A 390 1.96 -14.16 -6.19
N VAL A 391 2.32 -13.60 -7.34
CA VAL A 391 3.11 -12.36 -7.40
C VAL A 391 2.35 -11.21 -6.73
N LYS A 392 1.05 -11.06 -6.99
CA LYS A 392 0.20 -10.08 -6.29
C LYS A 392 0.18 -10.29 -4.78
N SER A 393 0.21 -11.54 -4.30
CA SER A 393 0.17 -11.82 -2.87
C SER A 393 1.45 -11.39 -2.15
N LEU A 394 2.61 -11.54 -2.80
CA LEU A 394 3.91 -11.07 -2.28
C LEU A 394 3.94 -9.55 -2.02
N TYR A 395 3.19 -8.74 -2.79
CA TYR A 395 3.20 -7.27 -2.68
C TYR A 395 2.88 -6.77 -1.27
N LYS A 396 1.98 -7.44 -0.53
CA LYS A 396 1.63 -7.03 0.84
C LYS A 396 2.87 -7.01 1.76
N HIS A 397 3.80 -7.93 1.55
CA HIS A 397 4.99 -8.10 2.37
C HIS A 397 6.16 -7.20 1.95
N THR A 398 6.01 -6.43 0.86
CA THR A 398 6.98 -5.39 0.46
C THR A 398 6.71 -4.05 1.13
N LYS A 399 5.54 -3.88 1.78
CA LYS A 399 5.15 -2.64 2.46
C LYS A 399 5.99 -2.42 3.73
N ASP A 400 6.27 -1.15 4.07
CA ASP A 400 7.10 -0.79 5.24
C ASP A 400 6.40 -0.96 6.60
N ARG A 401 5.10 -1.28 6.60
CA ARG A 401 4.32 -1.54 7.82
C ARG A 401 3.47 -2.80 7.69
N GLN A 402 3.34 -3.53 8.80
CA GLN A 402 2.55 -4.77 8.90
C GLN A 402 1.05 -4.48 8.80
N ILE A 403 0.61 -3.33 9.30
CA ILE A 403 -0.77 -2.85 9.25
C ILE A 403 -0.86 -1.80 8.15
N ASP A 404 -1.65 -2.10 7.12
CA ASP A 404 -2.10 -1.10 6.18
C ASP A 404 -3.38 -0.46 6.73
N TYR A 405 -3.30 0.79 7.18
CA TYR A 405 -4.47 1.51 7.70
C TYR A 405 -5.59 1.61 6.67
N TYR A 406 -5.27 1.57 5.37
CA TYR A 406 -6.26 1.43 4.33
C TYR A 406 -7.02 0.10 4.46
N GLU A 407 -6.33 -1.03 4.60
CA GLU A 407 -6.94 -2.37 4.73
C GLU A 407 -7.84 -2.45 5.98
N ASP A 408 -7.42 -1.88 7.11
CA ASP A 408 -8.24 -1.84 8.33
C ASP A 408 -9.52 -1.01 8.15
N MET A 409 -9.42 0.15 7.50
CA MET A 409 -10.59 0.99 7.25
C MET A 409 -11.50 0.39 6.18
N ALA A 410 -10.93 -0.16 5.11
CA ALA A 410 -11.60 -0.97 4.10
C ALA A 410 -12.40 -2.11 4.74
N TYR A 411 -11.77 -2.87 5.64
CA TYR A 411 -12.43 -3.95 6.38
C TYR A 411 -13.59 -3.42 7.22
N ARG A 412 -13.39 -2.37 8.03
CA ARG A 412 -14.46 -1.77 8.87
C ARG A 412 -15.62 -1.25 8.03
N PHE A 413 -15.34 -0.63 6.89
CA PHE A 413 -16.32 -0.14 5.93
C PHE A 413 -17.16 -1.28 5.33
N ILE A 414 -16.50 -2.37 4.92
CA ILE A 414 -17.16 -3.60 4.46
C ILE A 414 -18.03 -4.21 5.57
N GLN A 415 -17.52 -4.32 6.80
CA GLN A 415 -18.30 -4.88 7.91
C GLN A 415 -19.54 -4.03 8.20
N ARG A 416 -19.44 -2.70 8.09
CA ARG A 416 -20.60 -1.82 8.22
C ARG A 416 -21.66 -2.12 7.16
N ILE A 417 -21.26 -2.22 5.90
CA ILE A 417 -22.16 -2.56 4.79
C ILE A 417 -22.86 -3.91 5.06
N LYS A 418 -22.09 -4.92 5.50
CA LYS A 418 -22.64 -6.25 5.85
C LYS A 418 -23.69 -6.17 6.96
N THR A 419 -23.38 -5.46 8.04
CA THR A 419 -24.31 -5.28 9.17
C THR A 419 -25.60 -4.60 8.72
N ILE A 420 -25.51 -3.55 7.89
CA ILE A 420 -26.70 -2.86 7.36
C ILE A 420 -27.52 -3.79 6.47
N LYS A 421 -26.88 -4.52 5.55
CA LYS A 421 -27.57 -5.52 4.70
C LYS A 421 -28.31 -6.56 5.53
N SER A 422 -27.64 -7.12 6.55
CA SER A 422 -28.25 -8.12 7.43
C SER A 422 -29.43 -7.56 8.22
N ASN A 423 -29.38 -6.29 8.62
CA ASN A 423 -30.48 -5.64 9.34
C ASN A 423 -31.66 -5.28 8.44
N LYS A 424 -31.43 -5.04 7.14
CA LYS A 424 -32.50 -4.77 6.15
C LYS A 424 -33.18 -6.04 5.62
N ALA A 425 -32.53 -7.21 5.76
CA ALA A 425 -33.06 -8.50 5.33
C ALA A 425 -33.90 -9.20 6.44
N LYS A 426 -33.85 -8.68 7.67
CA LYS A 426 -34.77 -9.03 8.76
C LYS A 426 -35.95 -8.07 8.72
#